data_AF-A0A166VRN4-F1
#
_entry.id   AF-A0A166VRN4-F1
#
_cell.length_a   1.000
_cell.length_b   1.000
_cell.length_c   1.000
_cell.angle_alpha   90.00
_cell.angle_beta   90.00
_cell.angle_gamma   90.00
#
_symmetry.space_group_name_H-M   'P 1'
#
loop_
_entity.id
_entity.type
_entity.pdbx_description
1 polymer ?
#
loop_
_entity_poly.entity_id
_entity_poly.type
_entity_poly.pdbx_seq_one_letter_code
_entity_poly.pdbx_strand_id
1 'polypeptide(L)'
;MNKTWTIGLALMSTSVIAEFEQAYAPIVVSDITIFIPIELKPEQPSQFWQTSIDGGYNLAWSPADQAQYYEIVYQYKSASGQLLTDTIKVNATNYILKPKGSLSGAIQVRSCHKYGCSGFKYSQTQVPTRLELNAFTGKLVSPQVAQIAWNASGATYVSVTEKENGRVLFTTNGLSPRSGTKNINIYPGQHKSVTLTAVGFGGQRVSRTVNIAGNFVDLTRQKGTKHTQYLQPFYEKNYSIVERSVLYTDSSVYFATQDFKLYRFDKSTLNNYQTEPTWVLNTDGLIANKPVIQNDNLYYTASFTPRKTINGVKHEKEYSGQVCSVDIAAYVQSPKAVCNQFEANVVAGPVLVHSAQPSLRNAFHIFSNSPATSAQNGLYVFSRDGKVSILDPLDINNQIDSRTINTQGLGQGILATPEVYLADNANEQNQFVIKGEQKIMGVSVPSTSDTPSSFSKAASSLMRSVSFSVSDDNQSMTGQEGAPLPVIWEKEL
;
A
#
# COMPACT_ATOMS: atom_id res chain seq x y z
N MET A 1 80.37 -16.28 52.52
CA MET A 1 80.14 -16.81 51.16
C MET A 1 78.64 -17.03 50.99
N ASN A 2 77.92 -16.02 50.51
CA ASN A 2 76.47 -16.06 50.34
C ASN A 2 76.12 -16.50 48.93
N LYS A 3 75.39 -17.62 48.80
CA LYS A 3 74.76 -18.07 47.57
C LYS A 3 73.44 -17.31 47.38
N THR A 4 73.40 -16.42 46.39
CA THR A 4 72.15 -15.86 45.86
C THR A 4 71.62 -16.78 44.78
N TRP A 5 70.39 -17.27 44.98
CA TRP A 5 69.61 -17.98 43.97
C TRP A 5 68.85 -16.97 43.12
N THR A 6 69.08 -16.99 41.81
CA THR A 6 68.29 -16.22 40.83
C THR A 6 67.15 -17.11 40.36
N ILE A 7 65.92 -16.80 40.79
CA ILE A 7 64.70 -17.42 40.28
C ILE A 7 64.34 -16.72 38.97
N GLY A 8 64.36 -17.48 37.86
CA GLY A 8 63.91 -17.01 36.56
C GLY A 8 62.39 -16.80 36.56
N LEU A 9 61.96 -15.57 36.29
CA LEU A 9 60.56 -15.26 36.00
C LEU A 9 60.17 -15.89 34.65
N ALA A 10 59.25 -16.85 34.68
CA ALA A 10 58.54 -17.30 33.50
C ALA A 10 57.59 -16.17 33.04
N LEU A 11 57.81 -15.66 31.83
CA LEU A 11 56.89 -14.76 31.13
C LEU A 11 55.58 -15.53 30.86
N MET A 12 54.58 -15.34 31.73
CA MET A 12 53.23 -15.77 31.46
C MET A 12 52.65 -14.93 30.33
N SER A 13 52.28 -15.61 29.24
CA SER A 13 51.49 -15.06 28.15
C SER A 13 50.20 -14.46 28.70
N THR A 14 50.07 -13.13 28.60
CA THR A 14 48.83 -12.42 28.89
C THR A 14 47.80 -12.80 27.84
N SER A 15 47.03 -13.85 28.13
CA SER A 15 45.78 -14.09 27.43
C SER A 15 44.83 -12.97 27.86
N VAL A 16 44.41 -12.12 26.93
CA VAL A 16 43.32 -11.18 27.17
C VAL A 16 42.06 -12.04 27.36
N ILE A 17 41.79 -12.41 28.61
CA ILE A 17 40.52 -13.05 28.97
C ILE A 17 39.48 -11.94 28.83
N ALA A 18 38.57 -12.07 27.88
CA ALA A 18 37.40 -11.21 27.84
C ALA A 18 36.66 -11.39 29.18
N GLU A 19 36.63 -10.34 30.00
CA GLU A 19 35.84 -10.32 31.22
C GLU A 19 34.36 -10.27 30.83
N PHE A 20 33.68 -11.41 30.92
CA PHE A 20 32.24 -11.49 30.71
C PHE A 20 31.49 -11.14 32.00
N GLU A 21 30.40 -10.39 31.86
CA GLU A 21 29.46 -10.17 32.96
C GLU A 21 28.64 -11.45 33.22
N GLN A 22 28.20 -11.67 34.46
CA GLN A 22 27.25 -12.74 34.80
C GLN A 22 25.81 -12.31 34.45
N ALA A 23 25.09 -13.13 33.69
CA ALA A 23 23.65 -12.93 33.43
C ALA A 23 22.81 -13.62 34.51
N TYR A 24 21.62 -13.07 34.81
CA TYR A 24 20.69 -13.59 35.82
C TYR A 24 19.26 -13.67 35.28
N ALA A 25 18.53 -14.72 35.65
CA ALA A 25 17.10 -14.87 35.35
C ALA A 25 16.26 -14.87 36.63
N PRO A 26 15.10 -14.18 36.65
CA PRO A 26 14.20 -14.18 37.80
C PRO A 26 13.38 -15.47 37.86
N ILE A 27 13.28 -16.04 39.06
CA ILE A 27 12.35 -17.10 39.42
C ILE A 27 11.40 -16.54 40.47
N VAL A 28 10.10 -16.54 40.15
CA VAL A 28 9.05 -16.06 41.05
C VAL A 28 8.35 -17.25 41.68
N VAL A 29 8.39 -17.34 43.01
CA VAL A 29 7.65 -18.33 43.80
C VAL A 29 6.83 -17.58 44.83
N SER A 30 5.51 -17.51 44.61
CA SER A 30 4.60 -16.62 45.34
C SER A 30 5.09 -15.17 45.26
N ASP A 31 5.37 -14.54 46.41
CA ASP A 31 5.79 -13.13 46.50
C ASP A 31 7.33 -12.95 46.52
N ILE A 32 8.10 -14.04 46.36
CA ILE A 32 9.57 -14.00 46.39
C ILE A 32 10.10 -14.10 44.96
N THR A 33 10.96 -13.15 44.56
CA THR A 33 11.74 -13.22 43.33
C THR A 33 13.20 -13.55 43.65
N ILE A 34 13.69 -14.69 43.14
CA ILE A 34 15.08 -15.14 43.27
C ILE A 34 15.77 -15.00 41.91
N PHE A 35 16.97 -14.43 41.87
CA PHE A 35 17.75 -14.32 40.63
C PHE A 35 18.79 -15.44 40.56
N ILE A 36 18.65 -16.34 39.59
CA ILE A 36 19.61 -17.41 39.36
C ILE A 36 20.59 -17.04 38.24
N PRO A 37 21.89 -17.37 38.35
CA PRO A 37 22.83 -17.16 37.27
C PRO A 37 22.47 -18.05 36.08
N ILE A 38 22.54 -17.49 34.88
CA ILE A 38 22.32 -18.20 33.63
C ILE A 38 23.50 -18.01 32.68
N GLU A 39 23.76 -19.00 31.84
CA GLU A 39 24.65 -18.84 30.70
C GLU A 39 23.88 -18.25 29.53
N LEU A 40 24.13 -16.97 29.24
CA LEU A 40 23.61 -16.32 28.05
C LEU A 40 24.74 -16.23 27.01
N LYS A 41 24.49 -16.70 25.80
CA LYS A 41 25.43 -16.62 24.67
C LYS A 41 24.64 -16.31 23.40
N PRO A 42 25.14 -15.45 22.49
CA PRO A 42 24.49 -15.24 21.21
C PRO A 42 24.52 -16.50 20.36
N GLU A 43 23.66 -16.54 19.33
CA GLU A 43 23.78 -17.56 18.30
C GLU A 43 25.04 -17.35 17.45
N GLN A 44 25.59 -18.43 16.92
CA GLN A 44 26.68 -18.33 15.95
C GLN A 44 26.16 -17.80 14.60
N PRO A 45 27.01 -17.13 13.78
CA PRO A 45 26.60 -16.73 12.43
C PRO A 45 26.19 -17.94 11.59
N SER A 46 25.05 -17.85 10.90
CA SER A 46 24.58 -18.93 10.02
C SER A 46 25.43 -19.04 8.75
N GLN A 47 25.90 -17.91 8.22
CA GLN A 47 26.76 -17.80 7.03
C GLN A 47 28.12 -17.19 7.41
N PHE A 48 29.20 -17.72 6.83
CA PHE A 48 30.52 -17.10 6.90
C PHE A 48 31.33 -17.41 5.64
N TRP A 49 31.68 -16.37 4.89
CA TRP A 49 32.35 -16.45 3.61
C TRP A 49 33.67 -15.70 3.62
N GLN A 50 34.61 -16.20 2.82
CA GLN A 50 35.88 -15.56 2.52
C GLN A 50 36.14 -15.49 1.02
N THR A 51 36.90 -14.49 0.61
CA THR A 51 37.46 -14.42 -0.73
C THR A 51 38.83 -13.75 -0.72
N SER A 52 39.77 -14.27 -1.51
CA SER A 52 41.15 -13.77 -1.54
C SER A 52 41.25 -12.42 -2.26
N ILE A 53 42.09 -11.55 -1.74
CA ILE A 53 42.49 -10.28 -2.33
C ILE A 53 44.02 -10.15 -2.27
N ASP A 54 44.56 -9.13 -2.91
CA ASP A 54 45.99 -8.85 -2.83
C ASP A 54 46.42 -8.62 -1.36
N GLY A 55 47.33 -9.46 -0.88
CA GLY A 55 47.84 -9.43 0.49
C GLY A 55 46.83 -9.78 1.60
N GLY A 56 45.67 -10.38 1.31
CA GLY A 56 44.69 -10.67 2.35
C GLY A 56 43.41 -11.38 1.91
N TYR A 57 42.37 -11.22 2.74
CA TYR A 57 41.06 -11.85 2.55
C TYR A 57 39.94 -10.85 2.88
N ASN A 58 38.93 -10.80 2.02
CA ASN A 58 37.64 -10.19 2.35
C ASN A 58 36.79 -11.23 3.07
N LEU A 59 36.28 -10.86 4.24
CA LEU A 59 35.49 -11.70 5.12
C LEU A 59 34.09 -11.11 5.26
N ALA A 60 33.06 -11.95 5.25
CA ALA A 60 31.70 -11.52 5.49
C ALA A 60 30.85 -12.64 6.10
N TRP A 61 30.01 -12.29 7.07
CA TRP A 61 29.17 -13.25 7.78
C TRP A 61 27.77 -12.69 8.02
N SER A 62 26.80 -13.56 8.28
CA SER A 62 25.45 -13.14 8.64
C SER A 62 25.42 -12.56 10.06
N PRO A 63 24.61 -11.53 10.32
CA PRO A 63 24.41 -11.06 11.69
C PRO A 63 23.68 -12.14 12.50
N ALA A 64 24.10 -12.30 13.76
CA ALA A 64 23.43 -13.14 14.73
C ALA A 64 22.57 -12.31 15.69
N ASP A 65 21.49 -12.90 16.19
CA ASP A 65 20.63 -12.24 17.16
C ASP A 65 21.37 -12.02 18.49
N GLN A 66 21.09 -10.90 19.15
CA GLN A 66 21.73 -10.46 20.41
C GLN A 66 23.25 -10.25 20.36
N ALA A 67 23.91 -10.40 19.20
CA ALA A 67 25.34 -10.15 19.05
C ALA A 67 25.64 -8.64 19.07
N GLN A 68 26.60 -8.23 19.91
CA GLN A 68 27.07 -6.85 20.00
C GLN A 68 28.35 -6.63 19.20
N TYR A 69 29.17 -7.68 19.07
CA TYR A 69 30.41 -7.68 18.30
C TYR A 69 30.73 -9.10 17.82
N TYR A 70 31.75 -9.21 16.99
CA TYR A 70 32.25 -10.48 16.47
C TYR A 70 33.74 -10.58 16.73
N GLU A 71 34.20 -11.82 16.92
CA GLU A 71 35.61 -12.12 17.00
C GLU A 71 36.02 -13.01 15.82
N ILE A 72 37.01 -12.54 15.07
CA ILE A 72 37.65 -13.29 14.00
C ILE A 72 38.90 -13.93 14.59
N VAL A 73 38.99 -15.25 14.49
CA VAL A 73 40.12 -16.03 14.98
C VAL A 73 40.78 -16.73 13.80
N TYR A 74 42.10 -16.57 13.68
CA TYR A 74 42.87 -17.24 12.63
C TYR A 74 44.25 -17.65 13.15
N GLN A 75 44.78 -18.71 12.56
CA GLN A 75 46.14 -19.17 12.83
C GLN A 75 47.05 -18.82 11.66
N TYR A 76 48.29 -18.47 11.97
CA TYR A 76 49.29 -18.10 10.97
C TYR A 76 50.69 -18.59 11.39
N LYS A 77 51.53 -18.87 10.39
CA LYS A 77 52.96 -19.11 10.57
C LYS A 77 53.71 -17.79 10.48
N SER A 78 54.45 -17.46 11.53
CA SER A 78 55.36 -16.30 11.54
C SER A 78 56.50 -16.47 10.52
N ALA A 79 57.30 -15.42 10.30
CA ALA A 79 58.53 -15.52 9.50
C ALA A 79 59.53 -16.56 10.05
N SER A 80 59.50 -16.84 11.37
CA SER A 80 60.29 -17.88 12.03
C SER A 80 59.68 -19.29 11.96
N GLY A 81 58.54 -19.46 11.27
CA GLY A 81 57.86 -20.75 11.11
C GLY A 81 56.99 -21.19 12.29
N GLN A 82 56.89 -20.39 13.36
CA GLN A 82 56.07 -20.70 14.54
C GLN A 82 54.57 -20.51 14.23
N LEU A 83 53.75 -21.47 14.63
CA LEU A 83 52.29 -21.37 14.55
C LEU A 83 51.74 -20.50 15.69
N LEU A 84 51.07 -19.41 15.34
CA LEU A 84 50.48 -18.44 16.27
C LEU A 84 48.99 -18.28 15.96
N THR A 85 48.21 -17.87 16.96
CA THR A 85 46.78 -17.54 16.83
C THR A 85 46.59 -16.05 17.10
N ASP A 86 45.77 -15.40 16.29
CA ASP A 86 45.37 -14.00 16.49
C ASP A 86 43.85 -13.88 16.56
N THR A 87 43.37 -12.94 17.36
CA THR A 87 41.95 -12.68 17.57
C THR A 87 41.67 -11.20 17.32
N ILE A 88 40.72 -10.90 16.44
CA ILE A 88 40.34 -9.53 16.07
C ILE A 88 38.88 -9.30 16.43
N LYS A 89 38.61 -8.23 17.18
CA LYS A 89 37.26 -7.80 17.54
C LYS A 89 36.71 -6.82 16.49
N VAL A 90 35.49 -7.07 16.00
CA VAL A 90 34.85 -6.29 14.92
C VAL A 90 33.37 -6.03 15.26
N ASN A 91 32.93 -4.78 15.08
CA ASN A 91 31.52 -4.36 15.29
C ASN A 91 30.73 -4.28 13.98
N ALA A 92 31.07 -5.13 13.01
CA ALA A 92 30.49 -5.16 11.67
C ALA A 92 30.29 -6.62 11.24
N THR A 93 29.62 -6.84 10.10
CA THR A 93 29.42 -8.17 9.49
C THR A 93 30.37 -8.45 8.34
N ASN A 94 31.39 -7.61 8.17
CA ASN A 94 32.44 -7.76 7.17
C ASN A 94 33.77 -7.23 7.71
N TYR A 95 34.88 -7.73 7.18
CA TYR A 95 36.22 -7.31 7.55
C TYR A 95 37.25 -7.63 6.46
N ILE A 96 38.27 -6.80 6.32
CA ILE A 96 39.43 -7.08 5.45
C ILE A 96 40.57 -7.60 6.32
N LEU A 97 40.82 -8.90 6.26
CA LEU A 97 41.91 -9.53 6.98
C LEU A 97 43.21 -9.44 6.17
N LYS A 98 44.23 -8.82 6.78
CA LYS A 98 45.63 -8.91 6.33
C LYS A 98 46.41 -9.72 7.38
N PRO A 99 46.64 -11.03 7.15
CA PRO A 99 47.31 -11.88 8.12
C PRO A 99 48.74 -11.39 8.40
N LYS A 100 49.19 -11.49 9.66
CA LYS A 100 50.56 -11.15 10.09
C LYS A 100 51.65 -12.11 9.55
N GLY A 101 51.25 -13.16 8.84
CA GLY A 101 52.13 -14.18 8.27
C GLY A 101 51.35 -15.13 7.36
N SER A 102 51.89 -16.31 7.08
CA SER A 102 51.21 -17.27 6.18
C SER A 102 50.07 -17.96 6.91
N LEU A 103 48.83 -17.81 6.42
CA LEU A 103 47.64 -18.41 7.01
C LEU A 103 47.78 -19.93 7.12
N SER A 104 47.38 -20.50 8.26
CA SER A 104 47.43 -21.92 8.56
C SER A 104 46.03 -22.36 9.02
N GLY A 105 45.32 -23.13 8.20
CA GLY A 105 43.95 -23.56 8.50
C GLY A 105 42.87 -22.54 8.12
N ALA A 106 41.64 -22.80 8.56
CA ALA A 106 40.47 -21.98 8.24
C ALA A 106 40.33 -20.79 9.19
N ILE A 107 39.86 -19.67 8.65
CA ILE A 107 39.47 -18.50 9.45
C ILE A 107 38.15 -18.82 10.15
N GLN A 108 38.00 -18.37 11.39
CA GLN A 108 36.85 -18.61 12.23
C GLN A 108 36.21 -17.29 12.64
N VAL A 109 34.89 -17.27 12.83
CA VAL A 109 34.16 -16.14 13.39
C VAL A 109 33.21 -16.63 14.48
N ARG A 110 33.06 -15.87 15.56
CA ARG A 110 32.04 -16.09 16.58
C ARG A 110 31.32 -14.79 16.93
N SER A 111 30.06 -14.91 17.31
CA SER A 111 29.23 -13.80 17.79
C SER A 111 29.44 -13.62 19.28
N CYS A 112 29.54 -12.38 19.75
CA CYS A 112 29.78 -12.09 21.15
C CYS A 112 28.91 -10.94 21.65
N HIS A 113 28.61 -10.97 22.94
CA HIS A 113 28.03 -9.86 23.69
C HIS A 113 28.67 -9.83 25.09
N LYS A 114 28.26 -8.91 25.96
CA LYS A 114 28.84 -8.74 27.29
C LYS A 114 28.80 -9.96 28.22
N TYR A 115 27.88 -10.91 28.03
CA TYR A 115 27.77 -12.11 28.88
C TYR A 115 28.46 -13.36 28.33
N GLY A 116 29.02 -13.32 27.11
CA GLY A 116 29.58 -14.51 26.47
C GLY A 116 29.66 -14.44 24.95
N CYS A 117 30.29 -15.47 24.37
CA CYS A 117 30.39 -15.68 22.93
C CYS A 117 29.78 -17.02 22.50
N SER A 118 29.32 -17.08 21.26
CA SER A 118 28.89 -18.30 20.59
C SER A 118 30.07 -19.25 20.32
N GLY A 119 29.75 -20.46 19.84
CA GLY A 119 30.73 -21.31 19.17
C GLY A 119 31.28 -20.67 17.89
N PHE A 120 32.34 -21.28 17.33
CA PHE A 120 32.98 -20.82 16.11
C PHE A 120 32.26 -21.31 14.84
N LYS A 121 32.12 -20.41 13.87
CA LYS A 121 31.76 -20.71 12.48
C LYS A 121 33.01 -20.62 11.61
N TYR A 122 33.21 -21.60 10.74
CA TYR A 122 34.37 -21.68 9.84
C TYR A 122 34.08 -21.06 8.48
N SER A 123 35.08 -20.38 7.91
CA SER A 123 34.96 -19.68 6.63
C SER A 123 34.76 -20.65 5.46
N GLN A 124 33.82 -20.34 4.57
CA GLN A 124 33.66 -20.99 3.27
C GLN A 124 34.14 -20.08 2.15
N THR A 125 34.78 -20.64 1.12
CA THR A 125 35.29 -19.83 0.01
C THR A 125 34.17 -19.50 -0.98
N GLN A 126 34.10 -18.24 -1.40
CA GLN A 126 33.16 -17.78 -2.43
C GLN A 126 33.88 -16.94 -3.49
N VAL A 127 33.49 -17.14 -4.75
CA VAL A 127 34.00 -16.34 -5.88
C VAL A 127 33.33 -14.97 -5.86
N PRO A 128 34.09 -13.85 -5.90
CA PRO A 128 33.53 -12.51 -5.97
C PRO A 128 32.68 -12.38 -7.23
N THR A 129 31.44 -11.97 -7.06
CA THR A 129 30.51 -11.63 -8.14
C THR A 129 29.79 -10.35 -7.79
N ARG A 130 29.29 -9.64 -8.80
CA ARG A 130 28.52 -8.42 -8.58
C ARG A 130 27.27 -8.73 -7.75
N LEU A 131 27.04 -7.90 -6.72
CA LEU A 131 25.86 -8.03 -5.87
C LEU A 131 24.63 -7.60 -6.65
N GLU A 132 23.76 -8.56 -6.95
CA GLU A 132 22.50 -8.31 -7.65
C GLU A 132 21.39 -9.19 -7.07
N LEU A 133 20.18 -8.63 -7.02
CA LEU A 133 18.98 -9.37 -6.66
C LEU A 133 18.21 -9.68 -7.94
N ASN A 134 18.47 -10.86 -8.50
CA ASN A 134 17.94 -11.29 -9.79
C ASN A 134 16.43 -11.43 -9.76
N ALA A 135 15.91 -12.11 -8.74
CA ALA A 135 14.47 -12.33 -8.55
C ALA A 135 14.08 -12.21 -7.08
N PHE A 136 12.91 -11.62 -6.83
CA PHE A 136 12.23 -11.67 -5.55
C PHE A 136 10.73 -11.61 -5.79
N THR A 137 10.02 -12.67 -5.42
CA THR A 137 8.58 -12.84 -5.67
C THR A 137 7.88 -13.25 -4.39
N GLY A 138 6.65 -12.77 -4.20
CA GLY A 138 5.74 -13.25 -3.16
C GLY A 138 4.43 -13.69 -3.79
N LYS A 139 3.92 -14.85 -3.39
CA LYS A 139 2.61 -15.35 -3.80
C LYS A 139 1.86 -15.95 -2.62
N LEU A 140 0.54 -15.83 -2.64
CA LEU A 140 -0.30 -16.55 -1.68
C LEU A 140 -0.31 -18.03 -2.06
N VAL A 141 -0.02 -18.92 -1.10
CA VAL A 141 -0.04 -20.39 -1.31
C VAL A 141 -1.22 -21.05 -0.59
N SER A 142 -1.73 -20.42 0.47
CA SER A 142 -2.98 -20.77 1.14
C SER A 142 -3.62 -19.51 1.72
N PRO A 143 -4.89 -19.53 2.17
CA PRO A 143 -5.56 -18.35 2.71
C PRO A 143 -4.83 -17.65 3.86
N GLN A 144 -3.94 -18.36 4.56
CA GLN A 144 -3.20 -17.86 5.73
C GLN A 144 -1.68 -17.84 5.55
N VAL A 145 -1.18 -18.31 4.40
CA VAL A 145 0.25 -18.46 4.15
C VAL A 145 0.60 -17.92 2.78
N ALA A 146 1.54 -16.99 2.77
CA ALA A 146 2.24 -16.57 1.57
C ALA A 146 3.64 -17.17 1.52
N GLN A 147 4.11 -17.47 0.33
CA GLN A 147 5.46 -17.93 0.11
C GLN A 147 6.23 -16.86 -0.66
N ILE A 148 7.37 -16.46 -0.11
CA ILE A 148 8.36 -15.67 -0.83
C ILE A 148 9.45 -16.58 -1.37
N ALA A 149 10.01 -16.20 -2.52
CA ALA A 149 11.13 -16.86 -3.16
C ALA A 149 12.12 -15.80 -3.68
N TRP A 150 13.41 -16.11 -3.63
CA TRP A 150 14.45 -15.20 -4.11
C TRP A 150 15.58 -15.92 -4.87
N ASN A 151 16.26 -15.13 -5.70
CA ASN A 151 17.51 -15.47 -6.35
C ASN A 151 18.42 -14.24 -6.36
N ALA A 152 19.66 -14.37 -5.87
CA ALA A 152 20.65 -13.31 -5.81
C ALA A 152 22.05 -13.83 -6.20
N SER A 153 22.88 -12.93 -6.74
CA SER A 153 24.30 -13.14 -7.03
C SER A 153 25.16 -12.20 -6.19
N GLY A 154 26.41 -12.58 -5.92
CA GLY A 154 27.35 -11.75 -5.16
C GLY A 154 27.00 -11.50 -3.69
N ALA A 155 25.89 -12.06 -3.18
CA ALA A 155 25.50 -11.96 -1.79
C ALA A 155 26.26 -12.96 -0.91
N THR A 156 26.53 -12.57 0.33
CA THR A 156 27.14 -13.37 1.39
C THR A 156 26.09 -13.82 2.41
N TYR A 157 25.01 -13.05 2.55
CA TYR A 157 23.77 -13.49 3.19
C TYR A 157 22.59 -12.66 2.70
N VAL A 158 21.39 -13.16 3.00
CA VAL A 158 20.13 -12.46 2.77
C VAL A 158 19.38 -12.30 4.09
N SER A 159 18.67 -11.19 4.26
CA SER A 159 17.69 -11.00 5.33
C SER A 159 16.31 -10.70 4.76
N VAL A 160 15.28 -11.12 5.49
CA VAL A 160 13.87 -10.84 5.21
C VAL A 160 13.30 -10.03 6.35
N THR A 161 12.77 -8.85 6.06
CA THR A 161 12.06 -8.00 7.02
C THR A 161 10.58 -7.96 6.66
N GLU A 162 9.74 -8.34 7.61
CA GLU A 162 8.28 -8.36 7.48
C GLU A 162 7.71 -7.10 8.15
N LYS A 163 6.88 -6.36 7.42
CA LYS A 163 6.20 -5.15 7.89
C LYS A 163 4.70 -5.26 7.73
N GLU A 164 3.97 -4.70 8.68
CA GLU A 164 2.52 -4.51 8.61
C GLU A 164 2.22 -3.05 8.99
N ASN A 165 1.45 -2.35 8.15
CA ASN A 165 1.13 -0.93 8.33
C ASN A 165 2.38 -0.05 8.61
N GLY A 166 3.50 -0.35 7.93
CA GLY A 166 4.77 0.35 8.10
C GLY A 166 5.62 -0.08 9.31
N ARG A 167 5.04 -0.81 10.29
CA ARG A 167 5.74 -1.31 11.47
C ARG A 167 6.48 -2.61 11.15
N VAL A 168 7.74 -2.71 11.55
CA VAL A 168 8.52 -3.96 11.46
C VAL A 168 7.97 -4.96 12.50
N LEU A 169 7.53 -6.12 12.03
CA LEU A 169 7.09 -7.22 12.89
C LEU A 169 8.27 -8.12 13.24
N PHE A 170 9.01 -8.56 12.22
CA PHE A 170 10.10 -9.50 12.39
C PHE A 170 11.19 -9.27 11.33
N THR A 171 12.44 -9.57 11.68
CA THR A 171 13.53 -9.68 10.70
C THR A 171 14.23 -11.02 10.88
N THR A 172 14.28 -11.80 9.81
CA THR A 172 15.04 -13.05 9.77
C THR A 172 16.35 -12.80 9.05
N ASN A 173 17.46 -13.04 9.73
CA ASN A 173 18.80 -12.83 9.21
C ASN A 173 19.43 -14.15 8.74
N GLY A 174 20.48 -14.04 7.94
CA GLY A 174 21.34 -15.18 7.65
C GLY A 174 20.71 -16.26 6.77
N LEU A 175 19.77 -15.87 5.91
CA LEU A 175 19.17 -16.76 4.92
C LEU A 175 20.16 -17.05 3.78
N SER A 176 19.87 -18.13 3.05
CA SER A 176 20.69 -18.60 1.93
C SER A 176 21.02 -17.45 0.94
N PRO A 177 22.31 -17.21 0.64
CA PRO A 177 22.73 -16.06 -0.14
C PRO A 177 22.36 -16.15 -1.62
N ARG A 178 22.21 -17.35 -2.19
CA ARG A 178 22.01 -17.54 -3.64
C ARG A 178 20.54 -17.64 -4.01
N SER A 179 19.80 -18.48 -3.29
CA SER A 179 18.37 -18.69 -3.54
C SER A 179 17.73 -19.34 -2.34
N GLY A 180 16.42 -19.14 -2.19
CA GLY A 180 15.64 -19.81 -1.16
C GLY A 180 14.17 -19.44 -1.23
N THR A 181 13.42 -20.09 -0.36
CA THR A 181 12.00 -19.82 -0.15
C THR A 181 11.72 -19.66 1.34
N LYS A 182 10.76 -18.82 1.70
CA LYS A 182 10.30 -18.66 3.08
C LYS A 182 8.77 -18.51 3.10
N ASN A 183 8.12 -19.24 4.00
CA ASN A 183 6.71 -19.07 4.27
C ASN A 183 6.48 -17.93 5.27
N ILE A 184 5.45 -17.14 5.02
CA ILE A 184 5.07 -15.97 5.78
C ILE A 184 3.59 -16.11 6.13
N ASN A 185 3.29 -16.05 7.42
CA ASN A 185 1.91 -16.08 7.88
C ASN A 185 1.25 -14.74 7.52
N ILE A 186 0.06 -14.78 6.95
CA ILE A 186 -0.73 -13.61 6.61
C ILE A 186 -2.19 -13.86 6.99
N TYR A 187 -2.75 -13.05 7.88
CA TYR A 187 -4.14 -13.26 8.29
C TYR A 187 -5.12 -12.62 7.31
N PRO A 188 -6.38 -13.07 7.29
CA PRO A 188 -7.39 -12.45 6.45
C PRO A 188 -7.51 -10.94 6.65
N GLY A 189 -7.55 -10.19 5.55
CA GLY A 189 -7.60 -8.72 5.57
C GLY A 189 -6.29 -8.02 5.97
N GLN A 190 -5.21 -8.75 6.25
CA GLN A 190 -3.90 -8.14 6.52
C GLN A 190 -3.16 -7.78 5.22
N HIS A 191 -2.45 -6.66 5.28
CA HIS A 191 -1.49 -6.25 4.25
C HIS A 191 -0.09 -6.28 4.84
N LYS A 192 0.77 -7.12 4.27
CA LYS A 192 2.17 -7.22 4.66
C LYS A 192 3.09 -6.77 3.54
N SER A 193 4.03 -5.89 3.88
CA SER A 193 5.16 -5.53 3.04
C SER A 193 6.37 -6.33 3.47
N VAL A 194 6.94 -7.13 2.57
CA VAL A 194 8.09 -7.99 2.85
C VAL A 194 9.27 -7.47 2.06
N THR A 195 10.33 -7.06 2.76
CA THR A 195 11.57 -6.56 2.17
C THR A 195 12.64 -7.63 2.26
N LEU A 196 13.18 -8.04 1.11
CA LEU A 196 14.40 -8.83 1.04
C LEU A 196 15.60 -7.89 0.95
N THR A 197 16.66 -8.15 1.71
CA THR A 197 17.94 -7.43 1.60
C THR A 197 19.08 -8.42 1.41
N ALA A 198 19.74 -8.34 0.27
CA ALA A 198 20.97 -9.06 -0.02
C ALA A 198 22.18 -8.20 0.36
N VAL A 199 23.18 -8.79 1.01
CA VAL A 199 24.40 -8.10 1.45
C VAL A 199 25.62 -8.76 0.81
N GLY A 200 26.56 -7.98 0.28
CA GLY A 200 27.80 -8.46 -0.32
C GLY A 200 29.02 -8.35 0.61
N PHE A 201 30.18 -8.79 0.13
CA PHE A 201 31.44 -8.79 0.90
C PHE A 201 31.85 -7.42 1.46
N GLY A 202 31.65 -6.35 0.70
CA GLY A 202 32.00 -4.99 1.14
C GLY A 202 30.93 -4.30 1.99
N GLY A 203 29.94 -5.04 2.51
CA GLY A 203 28.79 -4.46 3.23
C GLY A 203 27.77 -3.77 2.31
N GLN A 204 27.97 -3.80 1.00
CA GLN A 204 27.04 -3.33 -0.03
C GLN A 204 25.67 -3.99 0.17
N ARG A 205 24.56 -3.25 -0.04
CA ARG A 205 23.20 -3.78 0.16
C ARG A 205 22.34 -3.53 -1.07
N VAL A 206 21.56 -4.53 -1.47
CA VAL A 206 20.50 -4.41 -2.47
C VAL A 206 19.21 -4.94 -1.87
N SER A 207 18.14 -4.17 -1.96
CA SER A 207 16.85 -4.55 -1.37
C SER A 207 15.73 -4.46 -2.40
N ARG A 208 14.75 -5.36 -2.28
CA ARG A 208 13.46 -5.28 -2.99
C ARG A 208 12.32 -5.60 -2.05
N THR A 209 11.17 -5.01 -2.30
CA THR A 209 9.96 -5.20 -1.48
C THR A 209 8.85 -5.79 -2.33
N VAL A 210 8.14 -6.78 -1.78
CA VAL A 210 6.88 -7.28 -2.31
C VAL A 210 5.77 -7.00 -1.32
N ASN A 211 4.61 -6.60 -1.82
CA ASN A 211 3.42 -6.42 -1.01
C ASN A 211 2.53 -7.64 -1.20
N ILE A 212 2.08 -8.21 -0.09
CA ILE A 212 1.24 -9.39 -0.06
C ILE A 212 -0.01 -9.01 0.73
N ALA A 213 -1.17 -9.22 0.11
CA ALA A 213 -2.46 -9.06 0.77
C ALA A 213 -3.03 -10.44 1.10
N GLY A 214 -3.51 -10.60 2.33
CA GLY A 214 -4.26 -11.79 2.73
C GLY A 214 -5.63 -11.79 2.05
N ASN A 215 -6.20 -12.97 1.85
CA ASN A 215 -7.58 -13.06 1.39
C ASN A 215 -8.49 -12.44 2.44
N PHE A 216 -9.34 -11.49 2.08
CA PHE A 216 -10.34 -10.98 3.00
C PHE A 216 -11.33 -12.11 3.34
N VAL A 217 -11.47 -12.41 4.63
CA VAL A 217 -12.50 -13.31 5.15
C VAL A 217 -13.20 -12.53 6.25
N ASP A 218 -14.46 -12.18 6.03
CA ASP A 218 -15.30 -11.60 7.07
C ASP A 218 -15.64 -12.71 8.08
N LEU A 219 -14.90 -12.76 9.19
CA LEU A 219 -15.08 -13.74 10.25
C LEU A 219 -16.39 -13.53 11.05
N THR A 220 -17.03 -12.36 10.89
CA THR A 220 -18.32 -12.07 11.54
C THR A 220 -19.51 -12.54 10.71
N ARG A 221 -19.27 -12.86 9.43
CA ARG A 221 -20.31 -13.28 8.51
C ARG A 221 -20.63 -14.75 8.68
N GLN A 222 -21.73 -15.04 9.36
CA GLN A 222 -22.37 -16.34 9.24
C GLN A 222 -23.00 -16.45 7.86
N LYS A 223 -22.74 -17.55 7.16
CA LYS A 223 -23.44 -17.86 5.90
C LYS A 223 -24.94 -17.92 6.23
N GLY A 224 -25.71 -16.97 5.71
CA GLY A 224 -27.16 -16.91 5.95
C GLY A 224 -27.85 -18.17 5.45
N THR A 225 -29.12 -18.38 5.80
CA THR A 225 -29.88 -19.53 5.29
C THR A 225 -30.19 -19.35 3.81
N LYS A 226 -30.01 -20.40 3.00
CA LYS A 226 -30.48 -20.38 1.61
C LYS A 226 -32.01 -20.39 1.62
N HIS A 227 -32.62 -19.37 1.06
CA HIS A 227 -34.06 -19.29 0.90
C HIS A 227 -34.45 -19.96 -0.41
N THR A 228 -35.33 -20.96 -0.36
CA THR A 228 -35.81 -21.68 -1.56
C THR A 228 -36.74 -20.82 -2.44
N GLN A 229 -37.27 -19.72 -1.89
CA GLN A 229 -38.21 -18.81 -2.56
C GLN A 229 -37.52 -17.72 -3.39
N TYR A 230 -36.21 -17.50 -3.19
CA TYR A 230 -35.45 -16.46 -3.88
C TYR A 230 -34.28 -17.09 -4.64
N LEU A 231 -34.02 -16.63 -5.86
CA LEU A 231 -32.85 -17.06 -6.60
C LEU A 231 -31.60 -16.41 -5.98
N GLN A 232 -30.70 -17.22 -5.42
CA GLN A 232 -29.47 -16.75 -4.80
C GLN A 232 -28.25 -17.35 -5.54
N PRO A 233 -27.96 -16.93 -6.78
CA PRO A 233 -26.94 -17.54 -7.63
C PRO A 233 -25.52 -17.43 -7.04
N PHE A 234 -25.28 -16.43 -6.20
CA PHE A 234 -23.99 -16.20 -5.54
C PHE A 234 -23.90 -16.80 -4.13
N TYR A 235 -24.92 -17.50 -3.65
CA TYR A 235 -24.99 -18.01 -2.28
C TYR A 235 -23.83 -18.95 -1.91
N GLU A 236 -23.44 -19.83 -2.85
CA GLU A 236 -22.33 -20.77 -2.65
C GLU A 236 -20.96 -20.15 -2.93
N LYS A 237 -20.91 -18.94 -3.51
CA LYS A 237 -19.67 -18.29 -3.95
C LYS A 237 -18.97 -17.49 -2.85
N ASN A 238 -19.61 -17.33 -1.68
CA ASN A 238 -19.06 -16.65 -0.50
C ASN A 238 -18.58 -15.20 -0.74
N TYR A 239 -19.07 -14.50 -1.76
CA TYR A 239 -18.73 -13.10 -2.00
C TYR A 239 -19.26 -12.20 -0.86
N SER A 240 -18.40 -11.36 -0.28
CA SER A 240 -18.82 -10.32 0.69
C SER A 240 -19.37 -9.09 -0.05
N ILE A 241 -20.55 -9.27 -0.65
CA ILE A 241 -21.20 -8.26 -1.51
C ILE A 241 -21.59 -7.05 -0.67
N VAL A 242 -21.23 -5.86 -1.16
CA VAL A 242 -21.76 -4.60 -0.68
C VAL A 242 -23.14 -4.41 -1.30
N GLU A 243 -24.21 -4.68 -0.55
CA GLU A 243 -25.58 -4.72 -1.09
C GLU A 243 -25.99 -3.44 -1.83
N ARG A 244 -25.59 -2.29 -1.31
CA ARG A 244 -25.89 -0.97 -1.90
C ARG A 244 -25.17 -0.70 -3.23
N SER A 245 -24.18 -1.52 -3.59
CA SER A 245 -23.42 -1.39 -4.85
C SER A 245 -24.04 -2.14 -6.03
N VAL A 246 -25.07 -2.95 -5.79
CA VAL A 246 -25.61 -3.86 -6.80
C VAL A 246 -26.35 -3.06 -7.89
N LEU A 247 -25.93 -3.24 -9.14
CA LEU A 247 -26.56 -2.68 -10.33
C LEU A 247 -27.01 -3.82 -11.27
N TYR A 248 -28.31 -3.90 -11.51
CA TYR A 248 -28.89 -4.80 -12.52
C TYR A 248 -29.07 -4.06 -13.84
N THR A 249 -28.67 -4.71 -14.92
CA THR A 249 -28.99 -4.32 -16.31
C THR A 249 -29.74 -5.46 -16.99
N ASP A 250 -30.12 -5.31 -18.26
CA ASP A 250 -30.80 -6.38 -19.00
C ASP A 250 -29.88 -7.59 -19.25
N SER A 251 -28.60 -7.35 -19.50
CA SER A 251 -27.62 -8.39 -19.89
C SER A 251 -26.62 -8.75 -18.80
N SER A 252 -26.52 -7.98 -17.71
CA SER A 252 -25.47 -8.17 -16.71
C SER A 252 -25.91 -7.72 -15.31
N VAL A 253 -25.21 -8.21 -14.28
CA VAL A 253 -25.22 -7.66 -12.93
C VAL A 253 -23.82 -7.22 -12.54
N TYR A 254 -23.74 -6.08 -11.86
CA TYR A 254 -22.52 -5.53 -11.31
C TYR A 254 -22.66 -5.42 -9.80
N PHE A 255 -21.61 -5.75 -9.07
CA PHE A 255 -21.59 -5.53 -7.63
C PHE A 255 -20.15 -5.45 -7.13
N ALA A 256 -19.96 -4.66 -6.09
CA ALA A 256 -18.70 -4.58 -5.38
C ALA A 256 -18.70 -5.48 -4.16
N THR A 257 -17.51 -5.82 -3.72
CA THR A 257 -17.26 -6.59 -2.50
C THR A 257 -16.36 -5.82 -1.55
N GLN A 258 -16.41 -6.19 -0.26
CA GLN A 258 -15.60 -5.56 0.77
C GLN A 258 -14.08 -5.78 0.59
N ASP A 259 -13.66 -6.74 -0.24
CA ASP A 259 -12.25 -6.99 -0.59
C ASP A 259 -11.75 -6.12 -1.76
N PHE A 260 -12.38 -4.97 -1.98
CA PHE A 260 -12.02 -3.97 -3.00
C PHE A 260 -12.00 -4.56 -4.42
N LYS A 261 -13.08 -5.25 -4.78
CA LYS A 261 -13.31 -5.73 -6.14
C LYS A 261 -14.67 -5.32 -6.65
N LEU A 262 -14.74 -5.06 -7.95
CA LEU A 262 -15.97 -4.88 -8.71
C LEU A 262 -16.10 -6.05 -9.68
N TYR A 263 -17.24 -6.73 -9.63
CA TYR A 263 -17.54 -7.88 -10.46
C TYR A 263 -18.57 -7.51 -11.52
N ARG A 264 -18.45 -8.13 -12.69
CA ARG A 264 -19.52 -8.24 -13.69
C ARG A 264 -19.86 -9.71 -13.90
N PHE A 265 -21.14 -10.02 -13.90
CA PHE A 265 -21.66 -11.32 -14.34
C PHE A 265 -22.67 -11.08 -15.45
N ASP A 266 -22.39 -11.62 -16.63
CA ASP A 266 -23.36 -11.64 -17.71
C ASP A 266 -24.46 -12.66 -17.43
N LYS A 267 -25.65 -12.34 -17.94
CA LYS A 267 -26.86 -13.14 -17.81
C LYS A 267 -27.58 -13.19 -19.16
N SER A 268 -28.15 -14.34 -19.48
CA SER A 268 -28.97 -14.53 -20.69
C SER A 268 -30.45 -14.21 -20.45
N THR A 269 -30.89 -14.33 -19.19
CA THR A 269 -32.21 -13.93 -18.72
C THR A 269 -32.07 -13.41 -17.29
N LEU A 270 -33.13 -12.83 -16.72
CA LEU A 270 -33.13 -12.35 -15.33
C LEU A 270 -32.67 -13.40 -14.30
N ASN A 271 -32.80 -14.69 -14.65
CA ASN A 271 -32.58 -15.82 -13.76
C ASN A 271 -31.44 -16.75 -14.19
N ASN A 272 -30.72 -16.44 -15.26
CA ASN A 272 -29.65 -17.31 -15.79
C ASN A 272 -28.34 -16.53 -15.92
N TYR A 273 -27.54 -16.60 -14.85
CA TYR A 273 -26.23 -15.95 -14.73
C TYR A 273 -25.11 -16.90 -15.14
N GLN A 274 -24.03 -16.35 -15.69
CA GLN A 274 -22.78 -17.10 -15.83
C GLN A 274 -22.28 -17.60 -14.47
N THR A 275 -21.68 -18.79 -14.47
CA THR A 275 -21.17 -19.44 -13.25
C THR A 275 -19.90 -18.78 -12.71
N GLU A 276 -19.14 -18.12 -13.58
CA GLU A 276 -17.92 -17.38 -13.28
C GLU A 276 -18.09 -15.92 -13.69
N PRO A 277 -17.39 -14.99 -13.03
CA PRO A 277 -17.46 -13.58 -13.41
C PRO A 277 -16.96 -13.39 -14.83
N THR A 278 -17.69 -12.59 -15.61
CA THR A 278 -17.28 -12.16 -16.95
C THR A 278 -15.97 -11.38 -16.86
N TRP A 279 -15.86 -10.53 -15.84
CA TRP A 279 -14.61 -9.94 -15.41
C TRP A 279 -14.60 -9.54 -13.95
N VAL A 280 -13.40 -9.31 -13.43
CA VAL A 280 -13.14 -8.80 -12.09
C VAL A 280 -12.18 -7.63 -12.19
N LEU A 281 -12.54 -6.51 -11.57
CA LEU A 281 -11.71 -5.32 -11.46
C LEU A 281 -11.28 -5.14 -10.00
N ASN A 282 -9.98 -5.05 -9.75
CA ASN A 282 -9.48 -4.63 -8.44
C ASN A 282 -9.62 -3.12 -8.32
N THR A 283 -10.15 -2.64 -7.20
CA THR A 283 -10.37 -1.23 -6.92
C THR A 283 -9.40 -0.76 -5.84
N ASP A 284 -9.06 0.53 -5.87
CA ASP A 284 -8.20 1.14 -4.86
C ASP A 284 -8.90 1.33 -3.50
N GLY A 285 -10.23 1.37 -3.50
CA GLY A 285 -11.05 1.57 -2.32
C GLY A 285 -12.41 0.89 -2.41
N LEU A 286 -13.21 1.07 -1.36
CA LEU A 286 -14.53 0.47 -1.24
C LEU A 286 -15.55 1.23 -2.10
N ILE A 287 -16.25 0.50 -2.96
CA ILE A 287 -17.45 1.01 -3.64
C ILE A 287 -18.65 0.74 -2.73
N ALA A 288 -19.13 1.78 -2.05
CA ALA A 288 -20.18 1.65 -1.05
C ALA A 288 -21.60 1.75 -1.64
N ASN A 289 -21.75 2.30 -2.83
CA ASN A 289 -23.03 2.65 -3.44
C ASN A 289 -23.08 2.29 -4.93
N LYS A 290 -24.30 2.27 -5.47
CA LYS A 290 -24.60 1.80 -6.83
C LYS A 290 -23.83 2.61 -7.87
N PRO A 291 -23.16 1.96 -8.84
CA PRO A 291 -22.60 2.64 -10.01
C PRO A 291 -23.69 3.07 -11.00
N VAL A 292 -23.32 3.84 -12.01
CA VAL A 292 -24.19 4.27 -13.11
C VAL A 292 -23.56 3.93 -14.46
N ILE A 293 -24.37 3.71 -15.49
CA ILE A 293 -23.89 3.38 -16.83
C ILE A 293 -24.36 4.44 -17.82
N GLN A 294 -23.47 4.88 -18.72
CA GLN A 294 -23.79 5.70 -19.87
C GLN A 294 -22.82 5.43 -21.01
N ASN A 295 -23.35 5.27 -22.24
CA ASN A 295 -22.56 5.11 -23.46
C ASN A 295 -21.44 4.07 -23.28
N ASP A 296 -21.82 2.88 -22.81
CA ASP A 296 -20.90 1.76 -22.53
C ASP A 296 -19.79 2.04 -21.52
N ASN A 297 -19.92 3.10 -20.72
CA ASN A 297 -19.04 3.36 -19.59
C ASN A 297 -19.80 3.16 -18.28
N LEU A 298 -19.20 2.38 -17.39
CA LEU A 298 -19.63 2.19 -16.01
C LEU A 298 -18.85 3.16 -15.11
N TYR A 299 -19.57 4.05 -14.44
CA TYR A 299 -19.01 5.02 -13.50
C TYR A 299 -19.28 4.59 -12.06
N TYR A 300 -18.25 4.64 -11.22
CA TYR A 300 -18.36 4.33 -9.80
C TYR A 300 -17.49 5.27 -8.96
N THR A 301 -17.84 5.40 -7.69
CA THR A 301 -17.01 6.06 -6.68
C THR A 301 -16.43 5.03 -5.75
N ALA A 302 -15.21 5.27 -5.28
CA ALA A 302 -14.54 4.43 -4.30
C ALA A 302 -13.93 5.30 -3.20
N SER A 303 -14.13 4.90 -1.95
CA SER A 303 -13.59 5.57 -0.76
C SER A 303 -12.51 4.72 -0.10
N PHE A 304 -11.45 5.36 0.41
CA PHE A 304 -10.36 4.69 1.10
C PHE A 304 -9.73 5.57 2.19
N THR A 305 -9.02 4.95 3.13
CA THR A 305 -8.27 5.68 4.16
C THR A 305 -7.28 6.64 3.51
N PRO A 306 -7.16 7.90 3.98
CA PRO A 306 -6.25 8.89 3.41
C PRO A 306 -4.85 8.33 3.17
N ARG A 307 -4.35 8.47 1.94
CA ARG A 307 -3.02 8.00 1.56
C ARG A 307 -2.41 8.81 0.42
N LYS A 308 -1.08 8.87 0.41
CA LYS A 308 -0.28 9.55 -0.64
C LYS A 308 0.11 8.64 -1.80
N THR A 309 -0.09 7.33 -1.69
CA THR A 309 0.27 6.39 -2.76
C THR A 309 -0.99 5.71 -3.29
N ILE A 310 -1.30 5.92 -4.56
CA ILE A 310 -2.49 5.39 -5.26
C ILE A 310 -2.01 4.78 -6.56
N ASN A 311 -2.45 3.56 -6.90
CA ASN A 311 -1.96 2.83 -8.07
C ASN A 311 -0.41 2.73 -8.16
N GLY A 312 0.27 2.68 -7.01
CA GLY A 312 1.74 2.65 -6.94
C GLY A 312 2.45 3.98 -7.24
N VAL A 313 1.70 5.06 -7.49
CA VAL A 313 2.22 6.40 -7.73
C VAL A 313 2.13 7.22 -6.45
N LYS A 314 3.22 7.92 -6.09
CA LYS A 314 3.26 8.82 -4.94
C LYS A 314 2.79 10.22 -5.37
N HIS A 315 1.82 10.75 -4.65
CA HIS A 315 1.28 12.10 -4.80
C HIS A 315 1.76 13.01 -3.67
N GLU A 316 1.76 14.31 -3.93
CA GLU A 316 2.13 15.33 -2.93
C GLU A 316 1.07 15.44 -1.83
N LYS A 317 -0.21 15.36 -2.23
CA LYS A 317 -1.38 15.45 -1.38
C LYS A 317 -1.90 14.08 -0.97
N GLU A 318 -2.64 14.05 0.14
CA GLU A 318 -3.40 12.87 0.55
C GLU A 318 -4.77 12.88 -0.13
N TYR A 319 -5.14 11.71 -0.65
CA TYR A 319 -6.46 11.49 -1.22
C TYR A 319 -7.18 10.43 -0.40
N SER A 320 -8.51 10.55 -0.32
CA SER A 320 -9.35 9.62 0.41
C SER A 320 -10.55 9.14 -0.40
N GLY A 321 -10.65 9.54 -1.67
CA GLY A 321 -11.70 9.10 -2.56
C GLY A 321 -11.31 9.21 -4.03
N GLN A 322 -12.04 8.50 -4.88
CA GLN A 322 -11.91 8.62 -6.33
C GLN A 322 -13.23 8.34 -7.03
N VAL A 323 -13.40 8.92 -8.21
CA VAL A 323 -14.40 8.49 -9.20
C VAL A 323 -13.66 7.80 -10.34
N CYS A 324 -14.24 6.74 -10.88
CA CYS A 324 -13.65 5.98 -11.96
C CYS A 324 -14.68 5.71 -13.06
N SER A 325 -14.18 5.55 -14.28
CA SER A 325 -14.91 5.09 -15.46
C SER A 325 -14.27 3.82 -15.99
N VAL A 326 -15.09 2.86 -16.39
CA VAL A 326 -14.68 1.61 -17.03
C VAL A 326 -15.48 1.44 -18.30
N ASP A 327 -14.79 1.33 -19.44
CA ASP A 327 -15.41 0.96 -20.71
C ASP A 327 -15.79 -0.52 -20.68
N ILE A 328 -17.09 -0.80 -20.61
CA ILE A 328 -17.66 -2.14 -20.51
C ILE A 328 -17.92 -2.80 -21.87
N ALA A 329 -17.76 -2.07 -22.98
CA ALA A 329 -17.85 -2.61 -24.34
C ALA A 329 -16.48 -3.03 -24.88
N ALA A 330 -15.43 -2.24 -24.69
CA ALA A 330 -14.09 -2.52 -25.22
C ALA A 330 -13.32 -3.58 -24.42
N TYR A 331 -13.58 -3.70 -23.11
CA TYR A 331 -12.78 -4.54 -22.19
C TYR A 331 -13.59 -5.66 -21.52
N VAL A 332 -14.27 -6.48 -22.32
CA VAL A 332 -15.14 -7.55 -21.84
C VAL A 332 -14.43 -8.60 -20.97
N GLN A 333 -13.10 -8.76 -21.08
CA GLN A 333 -12.34 -9.76 -20.30
C GLN A 333 -11.27 -9.17 -19.37
N SER A 334 -10.84 -7.92 -19.57
CA SER A 334 -9.78 -7.30 -18.77
C SER A 334 -10.07 -5.81 -18.56
N PRO A 335 -11.00 -5.48 -17.65
CA PRO A 335 -11.46 -4.12 -17.44
C PRO A 335 -10.31 -3.24 -16.97
N LYS A 336 -10.20 -2.04 -17.56
CA LYS A 336 -9.28 -1.01 -17.11
C LYS A 336 -10.08 0.22 -16.70
N ALA A 337 -9.86 0.65 -15.46
CA ALA A 337 -10.45 1.88 -14.96
C ALA A 337 -9.55 3.08 -15.26
N VAL A 338 -10.18 4.19 -15.65
CA VAL A 338 -9.60 5.53 -15.59
C VAL A 338 -10.21 6.22 -14.37
N CYS A 339 -9.40 6.84 -13.52
CA CYS A 339 -9.86 7.39 -12.24
C CYS A 339 -9.37 8.82 -12.01
N ASN A 340 -10.24 9.66 -11.44
CA ASN A 340 -9.94 11.01 -10.95
C ASN A 340 -10.03 11.02 -9.41
N GLN A 341 -9.05 11.64 -8.75
CA GLN A 341 -8.79 11.53 -7.31
C GLN A 341 -9.35 12.73 -6.53
N PHE A 342 -9.85 12.48 -5.31
CA PHE A 342 -10.46 13.46 -4.43
C PHE A 342 -9.79 13.46 -3.05
N GLU A 343 -9.48 14.65 -2.55
CA GLU A 343 -8.85 14.85 -1.23
C GLU A 343 -9.79 14.36 -0.12
N ALA A 344 -11.10 14.57 -0.30
CA ALA A 344 -12.18 14.08 0.55
C ALA A 344 -12.71 12.70 0.11
N ASN A 345 -13.34 11.98 1.05
CA ASN A 345 -13.98 10.70 0.78
C ASN A 345 -15.19 10.91 -0.14
N VAL A 346 -15.32 10.08 -1.17
CA VAL A 346 -16.53 10.01 -2.02
C VAL A 346 -17.25 8.69 -1.76
N VAL A 347 -18.19 8.70 -0.82
CA VAL A 347 -18.93 7.49 -0.41
C VAL A 347 -20.18 7.31 -1.26
N ALA A 348 -20.91 8.40 -1.51
CA ALA A 348 -22.07 8.42 -2.39
C ALA A 348 -21.69 7.96 -3.80
N GLY A 349 -22.59 7.22 -4.44
CA GLY A 349 -22.45 6.84 -5.84
C GLY A 349 -22.50 8.08 -6.74
N PRO A 350 -21.94 8.00 -7.96
CA PRO A 350 -22.06 9.08 -8.93
C PRO A 350 -23.52 9.23 -9.37
N VAL A 351 -23.93 10.47 -9.65
CA VAL A 351 -25.26 10.79 -10.20
C VAL A 351 -25.08 11.36 -11.58
N LEU A 352 -25.80 10.82 -12.55
CA LEU A 352 -25.72 11.28 -13.92
C LEU A 352 -26.93 12.15 -14.24
N VAL A 353 -26.69 13.34 -14.79
CA VAL A 353 -27.75 14.30 -15.11
C VAL A 353 -27.72 14.59 -16.60
N HIS A 354 -28.88 14.37 -17.24
CA HIS A 354 -29.14 14.73 -18.64
C HIS A 354 -30.36 15.63 -18.70
N SER A 355 -30.17 16.87 -19.16
CA SER A 355 -31.27 17.66 -19.69
C SER A 355 -31.66 17.12 -21.06
N ALA A 356 -32.96 17.06 -21.32
CA ALA A 356 -33.47 16.79 -22.66
C ALA A 356 -32.86 17.80 -23.64
N GLN A 357 -32.18 17.32 -24.68
CA GLN A 357 -31.63 18.20 -25.70
C GLN A 357 -32.77 19.06 -26.29
N PRO A 358 -32.62 20.39 -26.39
CA PRO A 358 -33.57 21.18 -27.15
C PRO A 358 -33.54 20.69 -28.60
N SER A 359 -34.69 20.24 -29.08
CA SER A 359 -34.84 19.81 -30.48
C SER A 359 -34.34 20.91 -31.44
N LEU A 360 -33.76 20.52 -32.58
CA LEU A 360 -33.23 21.41 -33.61
C LEU A 360 -34.23 22.47 -34.14
N ARG A 361 -35.51 22.39 -33.76
CA ARG A 361 -36.50 23.45 -34.03
C ARG A 361 -36.28 24.74 -33.23
N ASN A 362 -35.47 24.71 -32.16
CA ASN A 362 -35.18 25.89 -31.32
C ASN A 362 -33.81 26.53 -31.60
N ALA A 363 -33.10 26.11 -32.64
CA ALA A 363 -31.77 26.62 -33.00
C ALA A 363 -31.73 28.10 -33.48
N PHE A 364 -32.89 28.78 -33.58
CA PHE A 364 -32.97 30.18 -34.00
C PHE A 364 -33.27 31.18 -32.86
N HIS A 365 -33.30 30.75 -31.60
CA HIS A 365 -33.44 31.66 -30.45
C HIS A 365 -32.07 32.10 -29.90
N ILE A 366 -31.26 32.76 -30.73
CA ILE A 366 -29.93 33.28 -30.33
C ILE A 366 -30.03 34.61 -29.55
N PHE A 367 -31.23 35.19 -29.39
CA PHE A 367 -31.42 36.48 -28.68
C PHE A 367 -32.60 36.55 -27.70
N SER A 368 -33.08 35.40 -27.20
CA SER A 368 -34.10 35.39 -26.13
C SER A 368 -33.63 34.52 -24.99
N ASN A 369 -33.68 35.06 -23.76
CA ASN A 369 -33.42 34.36 -22.50
C ASN A 369 -33.85 32.90 -22.60
N SER A 370 -32.88 31.99 -22.66
CA SER A 370 -33.16 30.57 -22.53
C SER A 370 -33.88 30.37 -21.19
N PRO A 371 -34.98 29.60 -21.15
CA PRO A 371 -35.69 29.41 -19.90
C PRO A 371 -34.72 28.81 -18.88
N ALA A 372 -34.72 29.34 -17.66
CA ALA A 372 -33.83 29.02 -16.54
C ALA A 372 -34.01 27.59 -15.97
N THR A 373 -34.28 26.61 -16.82
CA THR A 373 -34.81 25.28 -16.47
C THR A 373 -33.97 24.11 -16.99
N SER A 374 -32.94 24.34 -17.82
CA SER A 374 -32.03 23.27 -18.27
C SER A 374 -30.98 22.98 -17.19
N ALA A 375 -31.13 21.83 -16.53
CA ALA A 375 -30.10 21.28 -15.64
C ALA A 375 -28.76 21.13 -16.37
N GLN A 376 -27.67 21.46 -15.68
CA GLN A 376 -26.33 21.28 -16.20
C GLN A 376 -26.06 19.78 -16.44
N ASN A 377 -25.71 19.44 -17.67
CA ASN A 377 -25.33 18.07 -18.01
C ASN A 377 -23.99 17.74 -17.37
N GLY A 378 -23.87 16.55 -16.80
CA GLY A 378 -22.61 16.08 -16.24
C GLY A 378 -22.73 14.85 -15.34
N LEU A 379 -21.56 14.35 -14.94
CA LEU A 379 -21.41 13.34 -13.91
C LEU A 379 -21.14 14.05 -12.57
N TYR A 380 -22.11 13.97 -11.66
CA TYR A 380 -22.06 14.61 -10.35
C TYR A 380 -21.45 13.67 -9.33
N VAL A 381 -20.39 14.14 -8.67
CA VAL A 381 -19.67 13.43 -7.60
C VAL A 381 -19.84 14.20 -6.30
N PHE A 382 -20.45 13.54 -5.32
CA PHE A 382 -20.71 14.12 -4.00
C PHE A 382 -19.65 13.64 -3.02
N SER A 383 -18.80 14.57 -2.60
CA SER A 383 -17.83 14.35 -1.53
C SER A 383 -18.54 14.39 -0.18
N ARG A 384 -18.01 13.62 0.77
CA ARG A 384 -18.57 13.46 2.12
C ARG A 384 -18.71 14.79 2.85
N ASP A 385 -17.79 15.71 2.61
CA ASP A 385 -17.73 17.07 3.19
C ASP A 385 -18.78 18.04 2.61
N GLY A 386 -19.51 17.65 1.56
CA GLY A 386 -20.52 18.48 0.90
C GLY A 386 -20.07 19.11 -0.41
N LYS A 387 -18.82 18.90 -0.84
CA LYS A 387 -18.36 19.35 -2.16
C LYS A 387 -19.01 18.52 -3.26
N VAL A 388 -19.56 19.18 -4.27
CA VAL A 388 -20.16 18.59 -5.46
C VAL A 388 -19.30 18.95 -6.66
N SER A 389 -18.68 17.95 -7.28
CA SER A 389 -17.89 18.15 -8.50
C SER A 389 -18.68 17.65 -9.70
N ILE A 390 -18.80 18.50 -10.73
CA ILE A 390 -19.49 18.20 -11.97
C ILE A 390 -18.43 17.89 -13.02
N LEU A 391 -18.37 16.65 -13.48
CA LEU A 391 -17.37 16.17 -14.43
C LEU A 391 -18.00 15.95 -15.80
N ASP A 392 -17.18 16.07 -16.84
CA ASP A 392 -17.56 15.62 -18.18
C ASP A 392 -17.64 14.08 -18.20
N PRO A 393 -18.79 13.47 -18.55
CA PRO A 393 -18.88 12.02 -18.65
C PRO A 393 -17.92 11.44 -19.71
N LEU A 394 -17.58 12.19 -20.76
CA LEU A 394 -16.65 11.72 -21.80
C LEU A 394 -15.19 11.77 -21.35
N ASP A 395 -14.84 12.67 -20.43
CA ASP A 395 -13.54 12.74 -19.80
C ASP A 395 -13.69 13.15 -18.34
N ILE A 396 -13.69 12.16 -17.44
CA ILE A 396 -13.88 12.38 -16.00
C ILE A 396 -12.76 13.22 -15.35
N ASN A 397 -11.65 13.49 -16.05
CA ASN A 397 -10.60 14.39 -15.58
C ASN A 397 -10.92 15.86 -15.87
N ASN A 398 -11.87 16.12 -16.78
CA ASN A 398 -12.36 17.45 -17.09
C ASN A 398 -13.49 17.85 -16.13
N GLN A 399 -13.17 18.68 -15.15
CA GLN A 399 -14.15 19.25 -14.24
C GLN A 399 -14.85 20.46 -14.88
N ILE A 400 -16.15 20.32 -15.14
CA ILE A 400 -17.01 21.37 -15.69
C ILE A 400 -17.21 22.49 -14.67
N ASP A 401 -17.56 22.12 -13.44
CA ASP A 401 -17.88 23.05 -12.36
C ASP A 401 -17.73 22.37 -10.98
N SER A 402 -17.71 23.17 -9.93
CA SER A 402 -17.74 22.70 -8.54
C SER A 402 -18.65 23.58 -7.71
N ARG A 403 -19.43 22.95 -6.83
CA ARG A 403 -20.37 23.60 -5.93
C ARG A 403 -20.25 23.00 -4.53
N THR A 404 -20.88 23.62 -3.55
CA THR A 404 -20.92 23.13 -2.17
C THR A 404 -22.35 23.00 -1.68
N ILE A 405 -22.58 22.03 -0.80
CA ILE A 405 -23.86 21.82 -0.12
C ILE A 405 -23.62 22.02 1.37
N ASN A 406 -24.51 22.75 2.04
CA ASN A 406 -24.45 22.86 3.48
C ASN A 406 -24.76 21.48 4.12
N THR A 407 -23.77 20.93 4.83
CA THR A 407 -23.86 19.61 5.46
C THR A 407 -24.28 19.64 6.92
N GLN A 408 -24.57 20.82 7.48
CA GLN A 408 -25.10 20.96 8.84
C GLN A 408 -26.34 20.09 9.02
N GLY A 409 -26.36 19.21 10.04
CA GLY A 409 -27.47 18.30 10.33
C GLY A 409 -27.50 17.00 9.49
N LEU A 410 -26.53 16.76 8.60
CA LEU A 410 -26.38 15.47 7.90
C LEU A 410 -25.56 14.43 8.70
N GLY A 411 -25.19 14.74 9.95
CA GLY A 411 -24.37 13.88 10.80
C GLY A 411 -22.97 13.68 10.21
N GLN A 412 -22.71 12.49 9.66
CA GLN A 412 -21.42 12.12 9.06
C GLN A 412 -21.19 12.65 7.63
N GLY A 413 -22.08 13.50 7.11
CA GLY A 413 -21.99 14.10 5.78
C GLY A 413 -22.77 13.31 4.72
N ILE A 414 -22.41 13.45 3.45
CA ILE A 414 -23.12 12.78 2.34
C ILE A 414 -22.62 11.34 2.20
N LEU A 415 -23.40 10.37 2.71
CA LEU A 415 -23.08 8.93 2.68
C LEU A 415 -23.95 8.12 1.71
N ALA A 416 -25.11 8.65 1.34
CA ALA A 416 -26.02 8.04 0.38
C ALA A 416 -26.00 8.79 -0.94
N THR A 417 -26.12 8.05 -2.05
CA THR A 417 -26.29 8.63 -3.38
C THR A 417 -27.53 9.52 -3.38
N PRO A 418 -27.41 10.82 -3.68
CA PRO A 418 -28.57 11.68 -3.84
C PRO A 418 -29.45 11.20 -5.00
N GLU A 419 -30.75 11.35 -4.85
CA GLU A 419 -31.70 11.11 -5.95
C GLU A 419 -31.89 12.40 -6.73
N VAL A 420 -31.85 12.33 -8.06
CA VAL A 420 -32.09 13.49 -8.93
C VAL A 420 -33.54 13.48 -9.43
N TYR A 421 -34.19 14.63 -9.30
CA TYR A 421 -35.51 14.91 -9.84
C TYR A 421 -35.39 16.10 -10.77
N LEU A 422 -35.63 15.86 -12.06
CA LEU A 422 -35.65 16.90 -13.07
C LEU A 422 -37.10 17.29 -13.34
N ALA A 423 -37.38 18.58 -13.32
CA ALA A 423 -38.71 19.14 -13.49
C ALA A 423 -39.17 18.97 -14.94
N ASP A 424 -40.39 18.48 -15.13
CA ASP A 424 -41.01 18.31 -16.45
C ASP A 424 -41.72 19.60 -16.95
N ASN A 425 -41.83 20.60 -16.08
CA ASN A 425 -42.65 21.79 -16.26
C ASN A 425 -42.08 22.99 -15.47
N ALA A 426 -42.35 24.21 -15.96
CA ALA A 426 -41.70 25.44 -15.49
C ALA A 426 -42.01 25.86 -14.04
N ASN A 427 -42.98 25.21 -13.38
CA ASN A 427 -43.35 25.49 -11.99
C ASN A 427 -42.60 24.62 -10.98
N GLU A 428 -41.87 23.61 -11.45
CA GLU A 428 -41.06 22.71 -10.63
C GLU A 428 -39.57 23.05 -10.79
N GLN A 429 -38.79 22.80 -9.74
CA GLN A 429 -37.35 23.05 -9.75
C GLN A 429 -36.57 21.73 -9.79
N ASN A 430 -35.56 21.67 -10.64
CA ASN A 430 -34.61 20.56 -10.66
C ASN A 430 -33.92 20.46 -9.30
N GLN A 431 -33.98 19.28 -8.68
CA GLN A 431 -33.49 19.08 -7.32
C GLN A 431 -32.78 17.74 -7.12
N PHE A 432 -31.73 17.77 -6.30
CA PHE A 432 -31.18 16.60 -5.64
C PHE A 432 -31.85 16.42 -4.28
N VAL A 433 -32.40 15.24 -4.03
CA VAL A 433 -32.91 14.86 -2.71
C VAL A 433 -31.79 14.13 -1.96
N ILE A 434 -31.40 14.72 -0.83
CA ILE A 434 -30.31 14.24 0.01
C ILE A 434 -30.87 13.81 1.35
N LYS A 435 -30.59 12.56 1.71
CA LYS A 435 -30.99 11.97 2.99
C LYS A 435 -29.80 11.92 3.94
N GLY A 436 -29.93 12.61 5.08
CA GLY A 436 -29.04 12.51 6.23
C GLY A 436 -29.62 11.60 7.32
N GLU A 437 -28.99 11.59 8.50
CA GLU A 437 -29.44 10.81 9.65
C GLU A 437 -30.73 11.36 10.28
N GLN A 438 -30.83 12.69 10.39
CA GLN A 438 -31.93 13.38 11.10
C GLN A 438 -32.82 14.21 10.18
N LYS A 439 -32.47 14.32 8.90
CA LYS A 439 -33.17 15.20 7.95
C LYS A 439 -33.07 14.73 6.51
N ILE A 440 -34.03 15.15 5.69
CA ILE A 440 -34.01 15.07 4.24
C ILE A 440 -34.12 16.50 3.70
N MET A 441 -33.36 16.82 2.66
CA MET A 441 -33.43 18.13 2.02
C MET A 441 -33.41 18.01 0.49
N GLY A 442 -34.15 18.90 -0.16
CA GLY A 442 -34.07 19.14 -1.59
C GLY A 442 -33.10 20.29 -1.86
N VAL A 443 -32.09 20.05 -2.69
CA VAL A 443 -31.07 21.02 -3.07
C VAL A 443 -31.14 21.25 -4.56
N SER A 444 -31.04 22.50 -5.02
CA SER A 444 -31.14 22.78 -6.46
C SER A 444 -30.05 22.08 -7.29
N VAL A 445 -30.42 21.66 -8.50
CA VAL A 445 -29.46 21.22 -9.52
C VAL A 445 -28.94 22.48 -10.25
N PRO A 446 -27.61 22.66 -10.41
CA PRO A 446 -27.05 23.77 -11.18
C PRO A 446 -27.66 23.91 -12.56
N SER A 447 -27.98 25.13 -12.99
CA SER A 447 -28.46 25.38 -14.35
C SER A 447 -27.30 25.67 -15.31
N THR A 448 -27.50 25.46 -16.61
CA THR A 448 -26.51 25.81 -17.65
C THR A 448 -26.23 27.31 -17.75
N SER A 449 -27.07 28.17 -17.17
CA SER A 449 -26.84 29.62 -17.06
C SER A 449 -25.93 30.00 -15.90
N ASP A 450 -25.79 29.13 -14.89
CA ASP A 450 -24.95 29.38 -13.71
C ASP A 450 -23.48 29.00 -13.94
N THR A 451 -23.19 28.35 -15.07
CA THR A 451 -21.87 27.88 -15.45
C THR A 451 -21.28 28.77 -16.56
N PRO A 452 -20.15 29.47 -16.33
CA PRO A 452 -19.51 30.21 -17.40
C PRO A 452 -19.05 29.22 -18.48
N SER A 453 -19.63 29.34 -19.68
CA SER A 453 -19.30 28.50 -20.83
C SER A 453 -17.80 28.46 -21.10
N SER A 454 -17.28 27.34 -21.62
CA SER A 454 -15.90 27.24 -22.10
C SER A 454 -15.55 28.33 -23.13
N PHE A 455 -16.56 28.82 -23.87
CA PHE A 455 -16.43 29.95 -24.77
C PHE A 455 -16.18 31.28 -24.04
N SER A 456 -16.79 31.54 -22.88
CA SER A 456 -16.50 32.75 -22.09
C SER A 456 -15.11 32.72 -21.46
N LYS A 457 -14.60 31.53 -21.12
CA LYS A 457 -13.20 31.32 -20.69
C LYS A 457 -12.20 31.54 -21.83
N ALA A 458 -12.53 31.12 -23.06
CA ALA A 458 -11.73 31.38 -24.25
C ALA A 458 -11.81 32.86 -24.70
N ALA A 459 -12.98 33.49 -24.62
CA ALA A 459 -13.19 34.89 -24.95
C ALA A 459 -12.54 35.84 -23.92
N SER A 460 -12.54 35.50 -22.64
CA SER A 460 -11.80 36.25 -21.60
C SER A 460 -10.29 36.08 -21.72
N SER A 461 -9.81 34.90 -22.15
CA SER A 461 -8.41 34.66 -22.55
C SER A 461 -8.01 35.49 -23.78
N LEU A 462 -8.86 35.53 -24.81
CA LEU A 462 -8.67 36.36 -26.00
C LEU A 462 -8.72 37.86 -25.68
N MET A 463 -9.64 38.32 -24.84
CA MET A 463 -9.72 39.72 -24.40
C MET A 463 -8.53 40.13 -23.52
N ARG A 464 -7.90 39.20 -22.79
CA ARG A 464 -6.62 39.43 -22.09
C ARG A 464 -5.44 39.56 -23.05
N SER A 465 -5.52 39.02 -24.26
CA SER A 465 -4.47 39.12 -25.28
C SER A 465 -4.49 40.46 -26.06
N VAL A 466 -5.53 41.27 -25.90
CA VAL A 466 -5.70 42.60 -26.53
C VAL A 466 -5.82 43.69 -25.45
N SER A 467 -4.71 43.88 -24.71
CA SER A 467 -4.29 45.07 -23.95
C SER A 467 -5.30 45.80 -23.04
N PHE A 468 -5.12 45.68 -21.71
CA PHE A 468 -4.78 46.78 -20.79
C PHE A 468 -4.15 46.19 -19.51
N SER A 469 -3.01 46.75 -19.09
CA SER A 469 -2.27 46.35 -17.89
C SER A 469 -3.10 46.55 -16.63
N VAL A 470 -3.50 45.44 -16.00
CA VAL A 470 -3.95 45.41 -14.61
C VAL A 470 -2.96 44.52 -13.86
N SER A 471 -2.48 45.06 -12.75
CA SER A 471 -1.42 44.60 -11.87
C SER A 471 -1.34 43.07 -11.68
N ASP A 472 -0.12 42.55 -11.78
CA ASP A 472 0.23 41.17 -11.45
C ASP A 472 -0.15 40.83 -10.01
N ASP A 473 -1.17 39.99 -9.85
CA ASP A 473 -1.23 39.03 -8.75
C ASP A 473 -1.04 37.64 -9.35
N ASN A 474 0.14 37.07 -9.11
CA ASN A 474 0.45 35.66 -9.33
C ASN A 474 -0.44 34.80 -8.42
N GLN A 475 -1.63 34.45 -8.89
CA GLN A 475 -2.39 33.32 -8.34
C GLN A 475 -2.30 32.13 -9.29
N SER A 476 -1.58 31.12 -8.81
CA SER A 476 -1.58 29.77 -9.30
C SER A 476 -3.01 29.22 -9.46
N MET A 477 -3.21 28.37 -10.47
CA MET A 477 -4.48 27.72 -10.75
C MET A 477 -4.90 26.79 -9.61
N THR A 478 -5.69 27.30 -8.67
CA THR A 478 -6.57 26.53 -7.80
C THR A 478 -8.00 26.76 -8.27
N GLY A 479 -8.77 25.68 -8.47
CA GLY A 479 -10.15 25.76 -8.95
C GLY A 479 -10.98 26.67 -8.06
N GLN A 480 -11.62 27.68 -8.65
CA GLN A 480 -12.55 28.55 -7.94
C GLN A 480 -13.66 27.70 -7.32
N GLU A 481 -13.77 27.75 -6.00
CA GLU A 481 -14.85 27.16 -5.24
C GLU A 481 -16.14 27.90 -5.61
N GLY A 482 -17.06 27.20 -6.29
CA GLY A 482 -18.31 27.80 -6.74
C GLY A 482 -19.29 28.03 -5.59
N ALA A 483 -20.27 28.91 -5.82
CA ALA A 483 -21.30 29.29 -4.86
C ALA A 483 -22.04 28.06 -4.28
N PRO A 484 -22.53 28.14 -3.03
CA PRO A 484 -23.29 27.04 -2.42
C PRO A 484 -24.60 26.81 -3.17
N LEU A 485 -25.02 25.54 -3.29
CA LEU A 485 -26.30 25.20 -3.88
C LEU A 485 -27.44 25.55 -2.90
N PRO A 486 -28.45 26.31 -3.34
CA PRO A 486 -29.58 26.65 -2.49
C PRO A 486 -30.38 25.41 -2.10
N VAL A 487 -30.76 25.36 -0.84
CA VAL A 487 -31.73 24.40 -0.30
C VAL A 487 -33.13 24.89 -0.67
N ILE A 488 -33.88 24.09 -1.40
CA ILE A 488 -35.25 24.38 -1.86
C ILE A 488 -36.24 24.08 -0.73
N TRP A 489 -36.04 22.97 -0.02
CA TRP A 489 -36.84 22.58 1.13
C TRP A 489 -36.05 21.64 2.04
N GLU A 490 -36.48 21.55 3.29
CA GLU A 490 -35.90 20.68 4.32
C GLU A 490 -37.00 20.08 5.18
N LYS A 491 -36.81 18.83 5.62
CA LYS A 491 -37.73 18.09 6.48
C LYS A 491 -36.96 17.23 7.47
N GLU A 492 -37.30 17.32 8.74
CA GLU A 492 -36.77 16.43 9.80
C GLU A 492 -37.36 15.01 9.70
N LEU A 493 -36.57 14.01 10.10
CA LEU A 493 -36.89 12.58 10.01
C LEU A 493 -37.42 11.98 11.31
#